data_AF-A0A6T9H6A6-F1
#
_entry.id   AF-A0A6T9H6A6-F1
#
_cell.length_a   1.000
_cell.length_b   1.000
_cell.length_c   1.000
_cell.angle_alpha   90.00
_cell.angle_beta   90.00
_cell.angle_gamma   90.00
#
_symmetry.space_group_name_H-M   'P 1'
#
loop_
_entity.id
_entity.type
_entity.pdbx_description
1 polymer ?
#
loop_
_entity_poly.entity_id
_entity_poly.type
_entity_poly.pdbx_seq_one_letter_code
_entity_poly.pdbx_strand_id
1 'polypeptide(L)'
;MEKTRMYIVRGLQPEEPVLSNAYICAFKALQIQSVLIDEVIQTPENPRKEVLLDFETKSLRDTRDILNKVSNLKDAFNYVAANPHPRLWRLLAEAALEQLEFNVAEKAFVRFEDYQGILFVKRLRLLDDRVKQKAEVAAYFQRFDEVEALYREIDRKDLAIDLRVRLGDWFRVIQLAHGGNEDLLQQAWSAIGDYYADRGKWSNAAQYYTKAQNNAALVDA
;
A
#
# COMPACT_ATOMS: atom_id res chain seq x y z
N MET A 1 32.52 -19.43 -20.04
CA MET A 1 31.10 -19.76 -20.21
C MET A 1 30.29 -18.61 -19.66
N GLU A 2 29.72 -17.77 -20.52
CA GLU A 2 28.76 -16.76 -20.07
C GLU A 2 27.51 -17.49 -19.55
N LYS A 3 27.18 -17.29 -18.27
CA LYS A 3 25.97 -17.82 -17.66
C LYS A 3 24.79 -16.94 -18.08
N THR A 4 24.30 -17.16 -19.30
CA THR A 4 23.24 -16.34 -19.93
C THR A 4 21.82 -16.76 -19.55
N ARG A 5 21.67 -17.85 -18.78
CA ARG A 5 20.38 -18.44 -18.43
C ARG A 5 20.28 -18.71 -16.94
N MET A 6 19.20 -18.23 -16.34
CA MET A 6 18.79 -18.55 -15.00
C MET A 6 17.71 -19.64 -15.04
N TYR A 7 17.93 -20.71 -14.29
CA TYR A 7 16.96 -21.79 -14.11
C TYR A 7 16.39 -21.73 -12.70
N ILE A 8 15.06 -21.66 -12.62
CA ILE A 8 14.34 -21.78 -11.36
C ILE A 8 13.84 -23.21 -11.29
N VAL A 9 14.17 -23.93 -10.21
CA VAL A 9 13.77 -25.33 -10.05
C VAL A 9 12.82 -25.44 -8.88
N ARG A 10 11.66 -26.07 -9.11
CA ARG A 10 10.69 -26.38 -8.07
C ARG A 10 10.61 -27.88 -7.86
N GLY A 11 11.15 -28.35 -6.75
CA GLY A 11 11.35 -29.78 -6.53
C GLY A 11 12.34 -30.35 -7.55
N LEU A 12 11.86 -31.20 -8.45
CA LEU A 12 12.66 -31.81 -9.52
C LEU A 12 12.32 -31.25 -10.92
N GLN A 13 11.39 -30.29 -11.01
CA GLN A 13 10.94 -29.74 -12.28
C GLN A 13 11.53 -28.34 -12.49
N PRO A 14 12.39 -28.14 -13.50
CA PRO A 14 12.83 -26.82 -13.89
C PRO A 14 11.70 -26.04 -14.56
N GLU A 15 11.59 -24.77 -14.22
CA GLU A 15 10.77 -23.80 -14.96
C GLU A 15 11.43 -23.41 -16.28
N GLU A 16 10.70 -22.67 -17.12
CA GLU A 16 11.23 -22.09 -18.35
C GLU A 16 12.43 -21.17 -18.03
N PRO A 17 13.58 -21.37 -18.70
CA PRO A 17 14.77 -20.59 -18.41
C PRO A 17 14.57 -19.13 -18.74
N VAL A 18 15.02 -18.27 -17.83
CA VAL A 18 15.00 -16.82 -18.02
C VAL A 18 16.37 -16.39 -18.52
N LEU A 19 16.40 -15.61 -19.60
CA LEU A 19 17.64 -14.99 -20.07
C LEU A 19 18.05 -13.92 -19.06
N SER A 20 19.22 -14.09 -18.45
CA SER A 20 19.77 -13.13 -17.49
C SER A 20 21.27 -13.32 -17.40
N ASN A 21 21.98 -12.18 -17.47
CA ASN A 21 23.41 -12.09 -17.17
C ASN A 21 23.65 -11.52 -15.77
N ALA A 22 22.59 -11.28 -15.00
CA ALA A 22 22.68 -10.72 -13.66
C ALA A 22 23.07 -11.76 -12.63
N TYR A 23 23.81 -11.32 -11.61
CA TYR A 23 24.20 -12.13 -10.47
C TYR A 23 23.06 -12.18 -9.46
N ILE A 24 22.74 -13.37 -8.96
CA ILE A 24 21.66 -13.55 -7.98
C ILE A 24 22.09 -12.95 -6.64
N CYS A 25 21.27 -12.04 -6.11
CA CYS A 25 21.46 -11.44 -4.80
C CYS A 25 20.69 -12.21 -3.73
N ALA A 26 19.40 -12.43 -3.96
CA ALA A 26 18.52 -13.05 -2.98
C ALA A 26 17.34 -13.74 -3.67
N PHE A 27 16.84 -14.79 -3.04
CA PHE A 27 15.55 -15.38 -3.36
C PHE A 27 14.65 -15.29 -2.14
N LYS A 28 13.56 -14.52 -2.23
CA LYS A 28 12.62 -14.34 -1.14
C LYS A 28 11.20 -14.27 -1.68
N ALA A 29 10.31 -15.05 -1.06
CA ALA A 29 8.89 -15.04 -1.36
C ALA A 29 8.62 -15.10 -2.87
N LEU A 30 9.11 -16.15 -3.55
CA LEU A 30 8.88 -16.40 -4.98
C LEU A 30 9.40 -15.30 -5.93
N GLN A 31 10.32 -14.46 -5.46
CA GLN A 31 10.97 -13.43 -6.25
C GLN A 31 12.49 -13.54 -6.10
N ILE A 32 13.19 -13.42 -7.21
CA ILE A 32 14.64 -13.43 -7.30
C ILE A 32 15.07 -11.99 -7.55
N GLN A 33 15.84 -11.45 -6.61
CA GLN A 33 16.53 -10.19 -6.80
C GLN A 33 17.93 -10.50 -7.34
N SER A 34 18.33 -9.77 -8.37
CA SER A 34 19.62 -9.93 -9.02
C SER A 34 20.21 -8.58 -9.39
N VAL A 35 21.51 -8.55 -9.66
CA VAL A 35 22.25 -7.32 -9.97
C VAL A 35 23.19 -7.50 -11.15
N LEU A 36 23.23 -6.50 -12.03
CA LEU A 36 24.22 -6.38 -13.09
C LEU A 36 25.52 -5.83 -12.49
N ILE A 37 26.38 -6.71 -11.97
CA ILE A 37 27.63 -6.32 -11.31
C ILE A 37 28.54 -5.52 -12.26
N ASP A 38 28.59 -5.87 -13.54
CA ASP A 38 29.46 -5.20 -14.51
C ASP A 38 29.08 -3.72 -14.67
N GLU A 39 27.78 -3.41 -14.67
CA GLU A 39 27.25 -2.04 -14.70
C GLU A 39 27.56 -1.29 -13.38
N VAL A 40 27.47 -1.98 -12.24
CA VAL A 40 27.81 -1.39 -10.94
C VAL A 40 29.30 -1.06 -10.87
N ILE A 41 30.17 -1.91 -11.40
CA ILE A 41 31.63 -1.70 -11.42
C ILE A 41 32.00 -0.51 -12.31
N GLN A 42 31.26 -0.25 -13.39
CA GLN A 42 31.51 0.92 -14.26
C GLN A 42 31.26 2.24 -13.53
N THR A 43 30.26 2.30 -12.64
CA THR A 43 29.94 3.50 -11.85
C THR A 43 29.66 3.18 -10.39
N PRO A 44 30.70 2.87 -9.58
CA PRO A 44 30.51 2.41 -8.20
C PRO A 44 29.93 3.48 -7.26
N GLU A 45 30.23 4.76 -7.52
CA GLU A 45 29.80 5.86 -6.64
C GLU A 45 28.33 6.25 -6.83
N ASN A 46 27.73 5.91 -7.97
CA ASN A 46 26.34 6.25 -8.27
C ASN A 46 25.66 5.18 -9.16
N PRO A 47 25.44 3.96 -8.63
CA PRO A 47 24.79 2.90 -9.39
C PRO A 47 23.33 3.28 -9.71
N ARG A 48 22.92 3.07 -10.96
CA ARG A 48 21.52 3.29 -11.39
C ARG A 48 20.61 2.23 -10.79
N LYS A 49 19.36 2.59 -10.48
CA LYS A 49 18.36 1.61 -9.98
C LYS A 49 18.10 0.45 -10.95
N GLU A 50 18.28 0.69 -12.25
CA GLU A 50 18.11 -0.29 -13.34
C GLU A 50 19.09 -1.46 -13.28
N VAL A 51 20.20 -1.33 -12.51
CA VAL A 51 21.13 -2.45 -12.31
C VAL A 51 20.55 -3.56 -11.45
N LEU A 52 19.51 -3.27 -10.66
CA LEU A 52 18.76 -4.27 -9.90
C LEU A 52 17.62 -4.82 -10.75
N LEU A 53 17.64 -6.12 -10.98
CA LEU A 53 16.61 -6.82 -11.74
C LEU A 53 15.85 -7.77 -10.82
N ASP A 54 14.53 -7.72 -10.93
CA ASP A 54 13.62 -8.59 -10.21
C ASP A 54 12.96 -9.59 -11.16
N PHE A 55 13.07 -10.87 -10.82
CA PHE A 55 12.44 -11.96 -11.55
C PHE A 55 11.43 -12.69 -10.68
N GLU A 56 10.25 -12.94 -11.22
CA GLU A 56 9.19 -13.69 -10.54
C GLU A 56 9.23 -15.17 -10.96
N THR A 57 9.01 -16.10 -10.01
CA THR A 57 8.81 -17.51 -10.36
C THR A 57 7.54 -17.68 -11.20
N LYS A 58 7.44 -18.80 -11.93
CA LYS A 58 6.24 -19.15 -12.71
C LYS A 58 4.98 -19.10 -11.86
N SER A 59 5.01 -19.64 -10.64
CA SER A 59 3.82 -19.64 -9.77
C SER A 59 3.34 -18.25 -9.38
N LEU A 60 4.25 -17.30 -9.21
CA LEU A 60 3.88 -15.91 -8.92
C LEU A 60 3.29 -15.23 -10.16
N ARG A 61 3.91 -15.43 -11.33
CA ARG A 61 3.43 -14.91 -12.62
C ARG A 61 2.05 -15.46 -12.99
N ASP A 62 1.88 -16.77 -12.93
CA ASP A 62 0.62 -17.45 -13.26
C ASP A 62 -0.51 -16.99 -12.32
N THR A 63 -0.25 -16.90 -11.01
CA THR A 63 -1.25 -16.41 -10.04
C THR A 63 -1.68 -14.99 -10.37
N ARG A 64 -0.72 -14.11 -10.70
CA ARG A 64 -0.98 -12.72 -11.08
C ARG A 64 -1.76 -12.63 -12.39
N ASP A 65 -1.46 -13.49 -13.35
CA ASP A 65 -2.17 -13.57 -14.63
C ASP A 65 -3.62 -14.05 -14.45
N ILE A 66 -3.85 -15.07 -13.62
CA ILE A 66 -5.21 -15.55 -13.30
C ILE A 66 -6.02 -14.44 -12.64
N LEU A 67 -5.43 -13.70 -11.70
CA LEU A 67 -6.10 -12.62 -10.97
C LEU A 67 -6.38 -11.39 -11.83
N ASN A 68 -5.45 -10.98 -12.71
CA ASN A 68 -5.57 -9.72 -13.45
C ASN A 68 -6.22 -9.88 -14.84
N LYS A 69 -5.99 -11.01 -15.52
CA LYS A 69 -6.48 -11.22 -16.89
C LYS A 69 -7.82 -11.95 -16.92
N VAL A 70 -7.96 -12.98 -16.09
CA VAL A 70 -9.16 -13.82 -16.03
C VAL A 70 -10.13 -13.31 -14.95
N SER A 71 -9.61 -12.62 -13.93
CA SER A 71 -10.37 -12.14 -12.77
C SER A 71 -11.20 -13.23 -12.09
N ASN A 72 -10.74 -14.47 -12.14
CA ASN A 72 -11.45 -15.62 -11.57
C ASN A 72 -10.80 -16.05 -10.25
N LEU A 73 -11.38 -15.61 -9.13
CA LEU A 73 -10.92 -15.95 -7.80
C LEU A 73 -10.98 -17.44 -7.48
N LYS A 74 -11.90 -18.21 -8.09
CA LYS A 74 -12.01 -19.65 -7.86
C LYS A 74 -10.84 -20.39 -8.47
N ASP A 75 -10.47 -20.05 -9.70
CA ASP A 75 -9.32 -20.64 -10.38
C ASP A 75 -8.01 -20.23 -9.69
N ALA A 76 -7.90 -18.97 -9.29
CA ALA A 76 -6.76 -18.49 -8.50
C ALA A 76 -6.65 -19.25 -7.17
N PHE A 77 -7.77 -19.44 -6.45
CA PHE A 77 -7.79 -20.23 -5.22
C PHE A 77 -7.31 -21.66 -5.45
N ASN A 78 -7.80 -22.34 -6.49
CA ASN A 78 -7.38 -23.70 -6.82
C ASN A 78 -5.90 -23.78 -7.20
N TYR A 79 -5.42 -22.81 -7.99
CA TYR A 79 -4.01 -22.74 -8.39
C TYR A 79 -3.10 -22.50 -7.18
N VAL A 80 -3.45 -21.56 -6.31
CA VAL A 80 -2.68 -21.27 -5.08
C VAL A 80 -2.77 -22.43 -4.08
N ALA A 81 -3.90 -23.13 -3.99
CA ALA A 81 -4.03 -24.33 -3.16
C ALA A 81 -3.14 -25.49 -3.65
N ALA A 82 -2.99 -25.65 -4.97
CA ALA A 82 -2.04 -26.61 -5.56
C ALA A 82 -0.57 -26.16 -5.42
N ASN A 83 -0.34 -24.85 -5.21
CA ASN A 83 0.97 -24.24 -5.11
C ASN A 83 1.11 -23.39 -3.83
N PRO A 84 0.99 -23.97 -2.63
CA PRO A 84 0.83 -23.21 -1.40
C PRO A 84 2.09 -22.42 -1.06
N HIS A 85 1.95 -21.09 -0.96
CA HIS A 85 2.99 -20.20 -0.48
C HIS A 85 2.36 -18.92 0.10
N PRO A 86 2.83 -18.37 1.24
CA PRO A 86 2.24 -17.19 1.89
C PRO A 86 2.03 -15.99 0.97
N ARG A 87 3.01 -15.69 0.10
CA ARG A 87 2.87 -14.60 -0.90
C ARG A 87 1.71 -14.80 -1.87
N LEU A 88 1.46 -16.02 -2.32
CA LEU A 88 0.38 -16.29 -3.27
C LEU A 88 -0.99 -16.18 -2.59
N TRP A 89 -1.10 -16.66 -1.35
CA TRP A 89 -2.30 -16.47 -0.54
C TRP A 89 -2.55 -14.99 -0.25
N ARG A 90 -1.50 -14.21 0.02
CA ARG A 90 -1.61 -12.76 0.19
C ARG A 90 -2.15 -12.07 -1.07
N LEU A 91 -1.61 -12.39 -2.25
CA LEU A 91 -2.12 -11.85 -3.53
C LEU A 91 -3.59 -12.19 -3.75
N LEU A 92 -3.99 -13.43 -3.48
CA LEU A 92 -5.39 -13.85 -3.58
C LEU A 92 -6.27 -13.10 -2.58
N ALA A 93 -5.82 -12.91 -1.35
CA ALA A 93 -6.55 -12.18 -0.31
C ALA A 93 -6.76 -10.72 -0.70
N GLU A 94 -5.70 -10.06 -1.18
CA GLU A 94 -5.74 -8.67 -1.64
C GLU A 94 -6.69 -8.50 -2.83
N ALA A 95 -6.61 -9.38 -3.84
CA ALA A 95 -7.54 -9.36 -4.97
C ALA A 95 -8.99 -9.64 -4.58
N ALA A 96 -9.21 -10.58 -3.64
CA ALA A 96 -10.54 -10.86 -3.13
C ALA A 96 -11.12 -9.69 -2.33
N LEU A 97 -10.29 -8.94 -1.58
CA LEU A 97 -10.71 -7.71 -0.91
C LEU A 97 -11.15 -6.63 -1.91
N GLU A 98 -10.38 -6.40 -2.98
CA GLU A 98 -10.74 -5.42 -4.02
C GLU A 98 -12.08 -5.77 -4.70
N GLN A 99 -12.40 -7.06 -4.83
CA GLN A 99 -13.68 -7.53 -5.39
C GLN A 99 -14.81 -7.62 -4.34
N LEU A 100 -14.54 -7.32 -3.07
CA LEU A 100 -15.45 -7.49 -1.92
C LEU A 100 -15.90 -8.94 -1.67
N GLU A 101 -15.10 -9.91 -2.12
CA GLU A 101 -15.33 -11.34 -1.94
C GLU A 101 -14.75 -11.82 -0.60
N PHE A 102 -15.37 -11.35 0.48
CA PHE A 102 -14.89 -11.53 1.86
C PHE A 102 -14.71 -13.00 2.29
N ASN A 103 -15.52 -13.91 1.75
CA ASN A 103 -15.39 -15.34 2.02
C ASN A 103 -14.08 -15.91 1.46
N VAL A 104 -13.65 -15.45 0.29
CA VAL A 104 -12.38 -15.88 -0.31
C VAL A 104 -11.22 -15.20 0.39
N ALA A 105 -11.33 -13.90 0.67
CA ALA A 105 -10.32 -13.13 1.39
C ALA A 105 -10.01 -13.74 2.77
N GLU A 106 -11.03 -14.04 3.57
CA GLU A 106 -10.85 -14.65 4.90
C GLU A 106 -10.18 -16.02 4.82
N LYS A 107 -10.62 -16.88 3.89
CA LYS A 107 -9.98 -18.20 3.68
C LYS A 107 -8.52 -18.04 3.27
N ALA A 108 -8.19 -17.06 2.45
CA ALA A 108 -6.82 -16.78 2.06
C ALA A 108 -5.99 -16.26 3.24
N PHE A 109 -6.49 -15.32 4.05
CA PHE A 109 -5.80 -14.82 5.25
C PHE A 109 -5.49 -15.93 6.27
N VAL A 110 -6.41 -16.88 6.46
CA VAL A 110 -6.18 -18.06 7.32
C VAL A 110 -4.99 -18.90 6.83
N ARG A 111 -4.79 -19.02 5.50
CA ARG A 111 -3.73 -19.87 4.92
C ARG A 111 -2.32 -19.33 5.11
N PHE A 112 -2.16 -18.04 5.43
CA PHE A 112 -0.87 -17.45 5.78
C PHE A 112 -0.86 -16.79 7.16
N GLU A 113 -1.80 -17.19 8.03
CA GLU A 113 -1.84 -16.85 9.46
C GLU A 113 -1.91 -15.34 9.75
N ASP A 114 -2.49 -14.55 8.84
CA ASP A 114 -2.66 -13.11 9.03
C ASP A 114 -3.94 -12.81 9.80
N TYR A 115 -3.79 -12.79 11.12
CA TYR A 115 -4.87 -12.48 12.06
C TYR A 115 -5.44 -11.07 11.87
N GLN A 116 -4.62 -10.09 11.47
CA GLN A 116 -5.08 -8.72 11.26
C GLN A 116 -5.99 -8.66 10.03
N GLY A 117 -5.61 -9.34 8.94
CA GLY A 117 -6.45 -9.50 7.76
C GLY A 117 -7.79 -10.17 8.07
N ILE A 118 -7.80 -11.22 8.89
CA ILE A 118 -9.04 -11.90 9.32
C ILE A 118 -9.95 -10.94 10.12
N LEU A 119 -9.40 -10.21 11.09
CA LEU A 119 -10.15 -9.23 11.86
C LEU A 119 -10.69 -8.09 10.99
N PHE A 120 -9.90 -7.65 10.02
CA PHE A 120 -10.29 -6.63 9.06
C PHE A 120 -11.50 -7.08 8.23
N VAL A 121 -11.47 -8.31 7.67
CA VAL A 121 -12.62 -8.87 6.94
C VAL A 121 -13.86 -8.97 7.83
N LYS A 122 -13.72 -9.39 9.08
CA LYS A 122 -14.84 -9.44 10.02
C LYS A 122 -15.45 -8.06 10.26
N ARG A 123 -14.64 -7.02 10.37
CA ARG A 123 -15.10 -5.62 10.50
C ARG A 123 -15.83 -5.16 9.24
N LEU A 124 -15.29 -5.46 8.06
CA LEU A 124 -15.93 -5.10 6.78
C LEU A 124 -17.34 -5.70 6.63
N ARG A 125 -17.54 -6.94 7.08
CA ARG A 125 -18.85 -7.62 7.05
C ARG A 125 -19.91 -6.95 7.94
N LEU A 126 -19.51 -6.19 8.96
CA LEU A 126 -20.43 -5.45 9.84
C LEU A 126 -20.89 -4.13 9.23
N LEU A 127 -20.31 -3.70 8.10
CA LEU A 127 -20.72 -2.49 7.41
C LEU A 127 -21.86 -2.82 6.47
N ASP A 128 -23.00 -2.15 6.64
CA ASP A 128 -24.19 -2.34 5.80
C ASP A 128 -24.07 -1.71 4.41
N ASP A 129 -23.12 -0.79 4.23
CA ASP A 129 -22.96 0.01 3.01
C ASP A 129 -21.76 -0.46 2.19
N ARG A 130 -22.02 -0.82 0.94
CA ARG A 130 -21.00 -1.30 -0.02
C ARG A 130 -19.96 -0.22 -0.35
N VAL A 131 -20.33 1.06 -0.37
CA VAL A 131 -19.38 2.15 -0.62
C VAL A 131 -18.46 2.33 0.59
N LYS A 132 -18.99 2.21 1.81
CA LYS A 132 -18.14 2.20 3.03
C LYS A 132 -17.19 1.01 3.05
N GLN A 133 -17.64 -0.17 2.65
CA GLN A 133 -16.77 -1.34 2.51
C GLN A 133 -15.64 -1.08 1.51
N LYS A 134 -15.94 -0.51 0.33
CA LYS A 134 -14.91 -0.12 -0.65
C LYS A 134 -13.94 0.92 -0.09
N ALA A 135 -14.45 1.91 0.63
CA ALA A 135 -13.64 2.96 1.24
C ALA A 135 -12.67 2.38 2.28
N GLU A 136 -13.12 1.48 3.15
CA GLU A 136 -12.25 0.79 4.10
C GLU A 136 -11.22 -0.12 3.41
N VAL A 137 -11.60 -0.80 2.32
CA VAL A 137 -10.65 -1.60 1.50
C VAL A 137 -9.60 -0.69 0.84
N ALA A 138 -9.99 0.45 0.27
CA ALA A 138 -9.05 1.43 -0.28
C ALA A 138 -8.13 2.00 0.81
N ALA A 139 -8.64 2.23 2.03
CA ALA A 139 -7.85 2.66 3.17
C ALA A 139 -6.83 1.58 3.59
N TYR A 140 -7.20 0.31 3.54
CA TYR A 140 -6.29 -0.82 3.77
C TYR A 140 -5.11 -0.82 2.78
N PHE A 141 -5.35 -0.46 1.52
CA PHE A 141 -4.31 -0.29 0.50
C PHE A 141 -3.61 1.07 0.52
N GLN A 142 -3.85 1.91 1.53
CA GLN A 142 -3.28 3.26 1.67
C GLN A 142 -3.64 4.20 0.50
N ARG A 143 -4.75 3.93 -0.20
CA ARG A 143 -5.24 4.76 -1.31
C ARG A 143 -6.15 5.88 -0.78
N PHE A 144 -5.63 6.72 0.12
CA PHE A 144 -6.44 7.67 0.89
C PHE A 144 -7.20 8.71 0.04
N ASP A 145 -6.68 9.06 -1.13
CA ASP A 145 -7.37 9.95 -2.06
C ASP A 145 -8.64 9.29 -2.65
N GLU A 146 -8.59 7.98 -2.90
CA GLU A 146 -9.75 7.19 -3.33
C GLU A 146 -10.79 7.09 -2.21
N VAL A 147 -10.34 6.86 -0.97
CA VAL A 147 -11.21 6.82 0.21
C VAL A 147 -11.98 8.15 0.39
N GLU A 148 -11.28 9.27 0.27
CA GLU A 148 -11.87 10.61 0.36
C GLU A 148 -12.92 10.83 -0.73
N ALA A 149 -12.65 10.39 -1.97
CA ALA A 149 -13.62 10.46 -3.07
C ALA A 149 -14.87 9.63 -2.75
N LEU A 150 -14.70 8.39 -2.31
CA LEU A 150 -15.81 7.50 -1.94
C LEU A 150 -16.66 8.06 -0.79
N TYR A 151 -16.04 8.66 0.23
CA TYR A 151 -16.78 9.30 1.32
C TYR A 151 -17.53 10.57 0.88
N ARG A 152 -17.00 11.32 -0.08
CA ARG A 152 -17.75 12.43 -0.69
C ARG A 152 -18.93 11.96 -1.52
N GLU A 153 -18.80 10.85 -2.24
CA GLU A 153 -19.89 10.29 -3.05
C GLU A 153 -21.13 9.91 -2.21
N ILE A 154 -20.93 9.51 -0.95
CA ILE A 154 -22.02 9.20 -0.01
C ILE A 154 -22.40 10.38 0.89
N ASP A 155 -21.97 11.60 0.55
CA ASP A 155 -22.17 12.84 1.32
C ASP A 155 -21.67 12.78 2.78
N ARG A 156 -20.76 11.83 3.09
CA ARG A 156 -20.14 11.67 4.41
C ARG A 156 -18.80 12.38 4.50
N LYS A 157 -18.86 13.70 4.31
CA LYS A 157 -17.71 14.60 4.44
C LYS A 157 -17.05 14.54 5.82
N ASP A 158 -17.81 14.27 6.86
CA ASP A 158 -17.35 14.05 8.23
C ASP A 158 -16.34 12.89 8.31
N LEU A 159 -16.61 11.75 7.66
CA LEU A 159 -15.71 10.60 7.62
C LEU A 159 -14.43 10.90 6.82
N ALA A 160 -14.53 11.68 5.75
CA ALA A 160 -13.37 12.13 4.98
C ALA A 160 -12.45 13.05 5.79
N ILE A 161 -13.03 13.95 6.60
CA ILE A 161 -12.28 14.82 7.50
C ILE A 161 -11.60 13.99 8.59
N ASP A 162 -12.34 13.10 9.26
CA ASP A 162 -11.79 12.25 10.33
C ASP A 162 -10.63 11.36 9.83
N LEU A 163 -10.74 10.83 8.61
CA LEU A 163 -9.65 10.10 7.96
C LEU A 163 -8.39 10.98 7.82
N ARG A 164 -8.52 12.20 7.31
CA ARG A 164 -7.37 13.10 7.09
C ARG A 164 -6.76 13.59 8.40
N VAL A 165 -7.58 13.79 9.43
CA VAL A 165 -7.11 14.06 10.80
C VAL A 165 -6.27 12.90 11.32
N ARG A 166 -6.73 11.66 11.18
CA ARG A 166 -5.97 10.46 11.59
C ARG A 166 -4.66 10.28 10.82
N LEU A 167 -4.58 10.74 9.58
CA LEU A 167 -3.36 10.74 8.77
C LEU A 167 -2.41 11.90 9.10
N GLY A 168 -2.85 12.89 9.88
CA GLY A 168 -2.08 14.11 10.14
C GLY A 168 -1.98 15.04 8.92
N ASP A 169 -2.81 14.84 7.90
CA ASP A 169 -2.85 15.67 6.69
C ASP A 169 -3.68 16.95 6.93
N TRP A 170 -3.18 17.81 7.81
CA TRP A 170 -3.88 19.01 8.28
C TRP A 170 -4.15 20.01 7.16
N PHE A 171 -3.28 20.06 6.14
CA PHE A 171 -3.52 20.89 4.95
C PHE A 171 -4.79 20.44 4.22
N ARG A 172 -4.97 19.13 4.02
CA ARG A 172 -6.19 18.60 3.40
C ARG A 172 -7.40 18.73 4.31
N VAL A 173 -7.24 18.58 5.63
CA VAL A 173 -8.31 18.84 6.61
C VAL A 173 -8.89 20.25 6.45
N ILE A 174 -8.06 21.29 6.31
CA ILE A 174 -8.54 22.66 6.15
C ILE A 174 -9.28 22.87 4.83
N GLN A 175 -8.77 22.29 3.73
CA GLN A 175 -9.44 22.35 2.44
C GLN A 175 -10.81 21.68 2.49
N LEU A 176 -10.92 20.56 3.21
CA LEU A 176 -12.18 19.89 3.45
C LEU A 176 -13.07 20.70 4.39
N ALA A 177 -12.57 21.22 5.49
CA ALA A 177 -13.32 21.90 6.52
C ALA A 177 -13.69 23.36 6.19
N HIS A 178 -13.37 23.87 4.98
CA HIS A 178 -13.68 25.23 4.58
C HIS A 178 -15.19 25.52 4.70
N GLY A 179 -15.55 26.50 5.54
CA GLY A 179 -16.95 26.84 5.88
C GLY A 179 -17.62 25.92 6.92
N GLY A 180 -16.84 25.09 7.63
CA GLY A 180 -17.30 24.16 8.66
C GLY A 180 -16.94 24.55 10.09
N ASN A 181 -16.74 23.54 10.95
CA ASN A 181 -16.50 23.69 12.39
C ASN A 181 -15.23 24.51 12.69
N GLU A 182 -15.39 25.64 13.40
CA GLU A 182 -14.31 26.58 13.75
C GLU A 182 -13.26 25.93 14.66
N ASP A 183 -13.67 25.09 15.60
CA ASP A 183 -12.75 24.40 16.53
C ASP A 183 -11.78 23.49 15.78
N LEU A 184 -12.28 22.76 14.78
CA LEU A 184 -11.47 21.88 13.95
C LEU A 184 -10.48 22.68 13.09
N LEU A 185 -10.93 23.82 12.54
CA LEU A 185 -10.06 24.72 11.78
C LEU A 185 -8.95 25.28 12.67
N GLN A 186 -9.27 25.68 13.90
CA GLN A 186 -8.31 26.18 14.86
C GLN A 186 -7.25 25.12 15.21
N GLN A 187 -7.69 23.89 15.46
CA GLN A 187 -6.81 22.76 15.70
C GLN A 187 -5.91 22.47 14.49
N ALA A 188 -6.47 22.45 13.28
CA ALA A 188 -5.71 22.19 12.07
C ALA A 188 -4.68 23.31 11.78
N TRP A 189 -5.04 24.57 12.00
CA TRP A 189 -4.09 25.69 11.86
C TRP A 189 -2.95 25.59 12.88
N SER A 190 -3.24 25.23 14.13
CA SER A 190 -2.22 25.02 15.16
C SER A 190 -1.25 23.91 14.76
N ALA A 191 -1.77 22.76 14.32
CA ALA A 191 -0.95 21.62 13.93
C ALA A 191 -0.08 21.91 12.68
N ILE A 192 -0.54 22.75 11.75
CA ILE A 192 0.30 23.23 10.63
C ILE A 192 1.39 24.18 11.15
N GLY A 193 1.06 25.02 12.13
CA GLY A 193 2.05 25.85 12.83
C GLY A 193 3.18 25.01 13.41
N ASP A 194 2.83 23.96 14.17
CA ASP A 194 3.78 23.01 14.78
C ASP A 194 4.67 22.36 13.72
N TYR A 195 4.08 21.90 12.61
CA TYR A 195 4.81 21.33 11.48
C TYR A 195 5.86 22.27 10.86
N TYR A 196 5.60 23.58 10.83
CA TYR A 196 6.56 24.58 10.36
C TYR A 196 7.60 24.93 11.44
N ALA A 197 7.19 25.02 12.70
CA ALA A 197 8.07 25.27 13.84
C ALA A 197 9.13 24.17 13.98
N ASP A 198 8.73 22.89 13.90
CA ASP A 198 9.61 21.72 13.94
C ASP A 198 10.70 21.74 12.85
N ARG A 199 10.50 22.49 11.77
CA ARG A 199 11.43 22.63 10.65
C ARG A 199 12.21 23.93 10.66
N GLY A 200 12.12 24.70 11.75
CA GLY A 200 12.76 26.00 11.90
C GLY A 200 12.21 27.09 10.97
N LYS A 201 10.99 26.90 10.43
CA LYS A 201 10.32 27.89 9.56
C LYS A 201 9.41 28.80 10.38
N TRP A 202 10.01 29.52 11.33
CA TRP A 202 9.33 30.36 12.34
C TRP A 202 8.37 31.39 11.74
N SER A 203 8.74 32.04 10.64
CA SER A 203 7.88 33.03 9.96
C SER A 203 6.57 32.43 9.45
N ASN A 204 6.61 31.20 8.92
CA ASN A 204 5.41 30.49 8.48
C ASN A 204 4.62 29.99 9.69
N ALA A 205 5.30 29.46 10.71
CA ALA A 205 4.66 28.98 11.94
C ALA A 205 3.85 30.09 12.60
N ALA A 206 4.44 31.28 12.79
CA ALA A 206 3.76 32.45 13.36
C ALA A 206 2.50 32.86 12.57
N GLN A 207 2.51 32.79 11.23
CA GLN A 207 1.33 33.06 10.41
C GLN A 207 0.19 32.08 10.69
N TYR A 208 0.51 30.79 10.84
CA TYR A 208 -0.49 29.76 11.09
C TYR A 208 -0.98 29.77 12.54
N TYR A 209 -0.12 30.03 13.53
CA TYR A 209 -0.53 30.24 14.92
C TYR A 209 -1.41 31.48 15.10
N THR A 210 -1.14 32.55 14.35
CA THR A 210 -2.03 33.74 14.33
C THR A 210 -3.41 33.37 13.79
N LYS A 211 -3.49 32.61 12.70
CA LYS A 211 -4.76 32.11 12.15
C LYS A 211 -5.48 31.17 13.11
N ALA A 212 -4.73 30.41 13.91
CA ALA A 212 -5.25 29.54 14.95
C ALA A 212 -5.61 30.25 16.26
N GLN A 213 -5.37 31.56 16.39
CA GLN A 213 -5.48 32.29 17.66
C GLN A 213 -4.73 31.62 18.82
N ASN A 214 -3.65 30.88 18.51
CA ASN A 214 -2.86 30.15 19.50
C ASN A 214 -1.74 31.05 20.01
N ASN A 215 -2.09 31.91 20.96
CA ASN A 215 -1.19 32.92 21.52
C ASN A 215 -0.01 32.31 22.30
N ALA A 216 -0.17 31.11 22.87
CA ALA A 216 0.91 30.44 23.60
C ALA A 216 2.02 29.99 22.65
N ALA A 217 1.68 29.27 21.59
CA ALA A 217 2.65 28.81 20.60
C ALA A 217 3.28 29.96 19.80
N LEU A 218 2.58 31.09 19.67
CA LEU A 218 3.09 32.32 19.04
C LEU A 218 4.22 33.00 19.81
N VAL A 219 4.25 32.86 21.15
CA VAL A 219 5.29 33.44 21.99
C VAL A 219 6.58 32.61 21.93
N ASP A 220 6.43 31.31 21.68
CA ASP A 220 7.54 30.35 21.63
C ASP A 220 8.14 30.17 20.21
N ALA A 221 7.47 30.70 19.18
CA ALA A 221 7.85 30.62 17.76
C ALA A 221 8.70 31.80 17.27
#